data_AF-A0A7V8YAR7-F1
#
_entry.id   AF-A0A7V8YAR7-F1
#
_cell.length_a   1.000
_cell.length_b   1.000
_cell.length_c   1.000
_cell.angle_alpha   90.00
_cell.angle_beta   90.00
_cell.angle_gamma   90.00
#
_symmetry.space_group_name_H-M   'P 1'
#
loop_
_entity.id
_entity.type
_entity.pdbx_description
1 polymer ?
#
loop_
_entity_poly.entity_id
_entity_poly.type
_entity_poly.pdbx_seq_one_letter_code
_entity_poly.pdbx_strand_id
1 'polypeptide(L)' 'MTYEDKLAGFNAHIDEGGKVEASDFMPDDYRRGVLKFIEMHANSEIMGALPERECLP' A
#
# COMPACT_ATOMS: atom_id res chain seq x y z
N MET A 1 -14.51 -20.76 -6.41
CA MET A 1 -13.53 -20.29 -5.42
C MET A 1 -14.24 -19.50 -4.36
N THR A 2 -14.16 -19.99 -3.13
CA THR A 2 -14.62 -19.30 -1.93
C THR A 2 -13.71 -18.11 -1.60
N TYR A 3 -14.10 -17.29 -0.62
CA TYR A 3 -13.21 -16.25 -0.10
C TYR A 3 -11.95 -16.85 0.53
N GLU A 4 -12.09 -17.95 1.27
CA GLU A 4 -10.98 -18.66 1.91
C GLU A 4 -9.98 -19.18 0.87
N ASP A 5 -10.44 -19.72 -0.26
CA ASP A 5 -9.57 -20.17 -1.35
C ASP A 5 -8.74 -19.00 -1.92
N LYS A 6 -9.37 -17.83 -2.09
CA LYS A 6 -8.71 -16.61 -2.58
C LYS A 6 -7.69 -16.09 -1.57
N LEU A 7 -8.04 -16.11 -0.29
CA LEU A 7 -7.16 -15.68 0.80
C LEU A 7 -5.92 -16.59 0.91
N ALA A 8 -6.11 -17.90 0.81
CA ALA A 8 -5.00 -18.85 0.79
C ALA A 8 -4.06 -18.62 -0.39
N GLY A 9 -4.60 -18.38 -1.59
CA GLY A 9 -3.80 -18.05 -2.78
C GLY A 9 -3.03 -16.73 -2.62
N PHE A 10 -3.66 -15.70 -2.05
CA PHE A 10 -3.01 -14.44 -1.74
C PHE A 10 -1.83 -14.61 -0.75
N ASN A 11 -2.04 -15.36 0.34
CA ASN A 11 -1.00 -15.59 1.34
C ASN A 11 0.20 -16.36 0.75
N ALA A 12 -0.05 -17.42 -0.03
CA ALA A 12 1.02 -18.17 -0.68
C ALA A 12 1.85 -17.29 -1.62
N HIS A 13 1.19 -16.43 -2.42
CA HIS A 13 1.88 -15.48 -3.31
C HIS A 13 2.78 -14.51 -2.54
N ILE A 14 2.33 -14.01 -1.39
CA ILE A 14 3.13 -13.14 -0.51
C ILE A 14 4.34 -13.89 0.08
N ASP A 15 4.13 -15.11 0.57
CA ASP A 15 5.18 -15.92 1.20
C ASP A 15 6.29 -16.29 0.21
N GLU A 16 5.96 -16.43 -1.07
CA GLU A 16 6.91 -16.64 -2.17
C GLU A 16 7.66 -15.34 -2.57
N GLY A 17 7.35 -14.20 -1.94
CA GLY A 17 7.92 -12.89 -2.25
C GLY A 17 7.31 -12.25 -3.50
N GLY A 18 6.14 -12.70 -3.91
CA GLY A 18 5.38 -12.14 -5.03
C GLY A 18 4.94 -10.70 -4.78
N LYS A 19 4.88 -9.91 -5.86
CA LYS A 19 4.33 -8.55 -5.83
C LYS A 19 2.84 -8.59 -6.14
N VAL A 20 2.05 -7.86 -5.35
CA VAL A 20 0.60 -7.74 -5.56
C VAL A 20 0.34 -6.54 -6.45
N GLU A 21 -0.25 -6.77 -7.61
CA GLU A 21 -0.61 -5.74 -8.56
C GLU A 21 -2.03 -5.21 -8.29
N ALA A 22 -2.37 -4.04 -8.83
CA ALA A 22 -3.64 -3.35 -8.53
C ALA A 22 -4.89 -4.16 -8.92
N SER A 23 -4.78 -4.96 -9.98
CA SER A 23 -5.85 -5.84 -10.50
C SER A 23 -5.98 -7.17 -9.74
N ASP A 24 -5.01 -7.49 -8.88
CA ASP A 24 -5.00 -8.77 -8.18
C ASP A 24 -6.03 -8.79 -7.06
N PHE A 25 -6.46 -10.00 -6.72
CA PHE A 25 -7.21 -10.20 -5.49
C PHE A 25 -6.31 -9.88 -4.29
N MET A 26 -6.84 -9.11 -3.34
CA MET A 26 -6.24 -8.88 -2.04
C MET A 26 -7.36 -8.70 -1.01
N PRO A 27 -7.15 -9.09 0.26
CA PRO A 27 -8.11 -8.87 1.33
C PRO A 27 -8.43 -7.38 1.51
N ASP A 28 -9.66 -7.05 1.90
CA ASP A 28 -10.10 -5.67 2.01
C ASP A 28 -9.31 -4.86 3.06
N ASP A 29 -8.95 -5.50 4.18
CA ASP A 29 -8.11 -4.87 5.22
C ASP A 29 -6.70 -4.57 4.70
N TYR A 30 -6.13 -5.48 3.90
CA TYR A 30 -4.84 -5.27 3.26
C TYR A 30 -4.91 -4.07 2.30
N ARG A 31 -5.93 -4.01 1.44
CA ARG A 31 -6.15 -2.90 0.51
C ARG A 31 -6.27 -1.57 1.25
N ARG A 32 -7.08 -1.52 2.31
CA ARG A 32 -7.24 -0.31 3.14
C ARG A 32 -5.92 0.12 3.78
N GLY A 33 -5.16 -0.83 4.32
CA GLY A 33 -3.86 -0.56 4.94
C GLY A 33 -2.86 0.05 3.95
N VAL A 34 -2.72 -0.55 2.76
CA VAL A 34 -1.83 -0.06 1.70
C VAL A 34 -2.25 1.32 1.21
N LEU A 35 -3.55 1.54 0.95
CA LEU A 35 -4.06 2.84 0.53
C LEU A 35 -3.77 3.92 1.59
N LYS A 36 -3.96 3.59 2.88
CA LYS A 36 -3.66 4.54 3.95
C LYS A 36 -2.17 4.86 4.03
N PHE A 37 -1.32 3.86 3.87
CA PHE A 37 0.13 4.04 3.85
C PHE A 37 0.57 4.96 2.70
N ILE A 38 0.08 4.70 1.48
CA ILE A 38 0.38 5.53 0.30
C ILE A 38 -0.08 6.98 0.50
N GLU A 39 -1.30 7.17 1.00
CA GLU A 39 -1.84 8.50 1.30
C GLU A 39 -0.98 9.26 2.30
N MET A 40 -0.59 8.61 3.41
CA MET A 40 0.25 9.24 4.42
C MET A 40 1.65 9.54 3.92
N HIS A 41 2.23 8.65 3.10
CA HIS A 41 3.51 8.90 2.47
C HIS A 41 3.44 10.12 1.53
N ALA A 42 2.49 10.16 0.61
CA ALA A 42 2.30 11.29 -0.30
C ALA A 42 2.06 12.61 0.45
N ASN A 43 1.24 12.60 1.51
CA ASN A 43 1.02 13.77 2.34
C ASN A 43 2.31 14.21 3.05
N SER A 44 3.12 13.28 3.54
CA SER A 44 4.41 13.59 4.15
C SER A 44 5.36 14.29 3.18
N GLU A 45 5.41 13.86 1.92
CA GLU A 45 6.25 14.50 0.89
C GLU A 45 5.81 15.95 0.65
N ILE A 46 4.50 16.20 0.52
CA ILE A 46 3.95 17.55 0.34
C ILE A 46 4.26 18.42 1.56
N MET A 47 4.08 17.87 2.76
CA MET A 47 4.33 18.60 4.01
C MET A 47 5.81 18.86 4.23
N GLY A 48 6.72 18.00 3.75
CA GLY A 48 8.17 18.19 3.80
C GLY A 48 8.65 19.35 2.92
N ALA A 49 7.98 19.61 1.80
CA ALA A 49 8.31 20.75 0.93
C ALA A 49 8.02 22.12 1.58
N LEU A 50 7.11 22.19 2.57
CA LEU A 50 6.77 23.44 3.27
C LEU A 50 7.95 24.00 4.08
N PRO A 51 8.59 23.26 5.01
CA PRO A 51 9.77 23.75 5.73
C PRO A 51 10.99 23.91 4.81
N GLU A 52 11.15 23.09 3.77
CA GLU A 52 12.25 23.27 2.81
C GLU A 52 12.21 24.64 2.13
N ARG A 53 11.00 25.14 1.81
CA ARG A 53 10.82 26.49 1.28
C ARG A 53 11.30 27.57 2.24
N GLU A 54 11.05 27.44 3.54
CA GLU A 54 11.46 28.42 4.55
C GLU A 54 12.98 28.52 4.69
N CYS A 55 13.72 27.48 4.29
CA CYS A 55 15.18 27.45 4.28
C CYS A 55 15.82 27.95 2.97
N LEU A 56 15.04 28.38 1.98
CA LEU A 56 15.57 28.99 0.76
C LEU A 56 16.02 30.44 1.02
N PRO A 57 17.17 30.87 0.47
CA PRO A 57 17.75 32.20 0.72
C PRO A 57 16.94 33.38 0.17
#